data_AF-A0A3C0WKZ4-F1
#
_entry.id   AF-A0A3C0WKZ4-F1
#
_cell.length_a   1.000
_cell.length_b   1.000
_cell.length_c   1.000
_cell.angle_alpha   90.00
_cell.angle_beta   90.00
_cell.angle_gamma   90.00
#
_symmetry.space_group_name_H-M   'P 1'
#
loop_
_entity.id
_entity.type
_entity.pdbx_description
1 polymer ?
#
loop_
_entity_poly.entity_id
_entity_poly.type
_entity_poly.pdbx_seq_one_letter_code
_entity_poly.pdbx_strand_id
1 'polypeptide(L)'
;MYRRLVLAVFLVATCSTLHADDPTVSYIFPAGGQRGTTVNFNVGGHYLRAECPFEILGNGILTGNTIKRNTRTQWFEGPLIPMPASQAKEDYPVDQAGELSIAEDATLGFRRWRVWTSQGVIPTQKFVIGHLPEIIEQEIDGTPIPQDVTLPVTINGRVFPREDVDLWRFDAKAGKEYTVEVMAKRLGTGLDSHIEVLDSEGKRVAENGDWFGEDSFLRFKAESDGKHTVRIYDAAFGGLQHYVYRLTITDQEYVDHVFPLGGQRGKPLKLQLFGQMIPEEPVELSVSPDAADNWVFDLSHKGKTLRRLELDITDYPEVLESDEQRASTHTVPVVLNGRIQDVGEEDTWNLSATKGDVINLDLKAARLGSLLDSHLAVLDKDGKEIAKNDDIQNGLTDSKLAFTAPEDGTYHVVIKDR
;
A
#
# COMPACT_ATOMS: atom_id res chain seq x y z
N MET A 1 81.23 -23.82 -8.83
CA MET A 1 80.42 -24.74 -8.00
C MET A 1 79.19 -23.97 -7.52
N TYR A 2 78.02 -24.37 -7.99
CA TYR A 2 76.78 -23.56 -8.03
C TYR A 2 76.00 -23.54 -6.69
N ARG A 3 75.38 -22.38 -6.43
CA ARG A 3 74.09 -22.11 -5.74
C ARG A 3 73.84 -22.69 -4.34
N ARG A 4 73.63 -21.78 -3.37
CA ARG A 4 72.64 -21.98 -2.30
C ARG A 4 71.52 -20.95 -2.46
N LEU A 5 70.34 -21.51 -2.69
CA LEU A 5 69.07 -20.87 -3.01
C LEU A 5 68.42 -20.36 -1.73
N VAL A 6 67.89 -19.13 -1.81
CA VAL A 6 66.97 -18.52 -0.86
C VAL A 6 65.68 -19.33 -0.82
N LEU A 7 65.20 -19.71 0.38
CA LEU A 7 63.84 -20.18 0.59
C LEU A 7 63.28 -19.54 1.86
N ALA A 8 62.89 -18.26 1.75
CA ALA A 8 61.94 -17.66 2.67
C ALA A 8 60.55 -18.12 2.24
N VAL A 9 59.98 -19.05 3.00
CA VAL A 9 58.62 -19.57 2.79
C VAL A 9 57.64 -18.42 3.02
N PHE A 10 57.04 -17.96 1.92
CA PHE A 10 55.86 -17.11 1.87
C PHE A 10 54.69 -17.85 2.53
N LEU A 11 54.49 -17.65 3.84
CA LEU A 11 53.24 -17.98 4.52
C LEU A 11 52.36 -16.74 4.47
N VAL A 12 51.85 -16.41 3.27
CA VAL A 12 50.73 -15.48 3.15
C VAL A 12 49.53 -16.22 3.71
N ALA A 13 49.23 -15.93 4.97
CA ALA A 13 47.95 -16.25 5.56
C ALA A 13 46.87 -15.67 4.63
N THR A 14 46.21 -16.55 3.87
CA THR A 14 44.89 -16.28 3.31
C THR A 14 43.98 -16.05 4.49
N CYS A 15 43.92 -14.81 4.97
CA CYS A 15 42.95 -14.38 5.96
C CYS A 15 41.61 -14.35 5.23
N SER A 16 40.95 -15.51 5.14
CA SER A 16 39.56 -15.59 4.72
C SER A 16 38.79 -14.71 5.69
N THR A 17 38.17 -13.64 5.21
CA THR A 17 37.23 -12.89 6.03
C THR A 17 36.07 -13.82 6.34
N LEU A 18 35.98 -14.28 7.58
CA LEU A 18 34.77 -14.93 8.08
C LEU A 18 33.71 -13.84 8.17
N HIS A 19 32.88 -13.72 7.13
CA HIS A 19 31.63 -12.97 7.22
C HIS A 19 30.63 -13.86 7.96
N ALA A 20 30.01 -13.31 9.00
CA ALA A 20 28.84 -13.94 9.56
C ALA A 20 27.66 -13.71 8.61
N ASP A 21 26.79 -14.69 8.47
CA ASP A 21 25.57 -14.53 7.68
C ASP A 21 24.61 -13.59 8.43
N ASP A 22 24.25 -12.50 7.75
CA ASP A 22 23.28 -11.53 8.25
C ASP A 22 21.90 -12.20 8.38
N PRO A 23 21.09 -11.84 9.40
CA PRO A 23 19.74 -12.36 9.49
C PRO A 23 18.91 -11.93 8.28
N THR A 24 18.07 -12.83 7.77
CA THR A 24 17.11 -12.54 6.72
C THR A 24 15.71 -12.97 7.15
N VAL A 25 14.70 -12.35 6.54
CA VAL A 25 13.30 -12.73 6.73
C VAL A 25 12.65 -12.92 5.37
N SER A 26 11.76 -13.90 5.31
CA SER A 26 10.94 -14.20 4.14
C SER A 26 9.52 -13.70 4.33
N TYR A 27 8.97 -13.78 5.55
CA TYR A 27 7.59 -13.39 5.83
C TYR A 27 7.32 -13.12 7.31
N ILE A 28 6.18 -12.46 7.57
CA ILE A 28 5.47 -12.49 8.84
C ILE A 28 4.04 -12.95 8.57
N PHE A 29 3.53 -13.88 9.38
CA PHE A 29 2.17 -14.41 9.24
C PHE A 29 1.48 -14.55 10.61
N PRO A 30 0.29 -13.95 10.81
CA PRO A 30 -0.42 -13.06 9.88
C PRO A 30 0.35 -11.77 9.60
N ALA A 31 0.09 -11.14 8.44
CA ALA A 31 0.73 -9.88 8.05
C ALA A 31 0.06 -8.62 8.63
N GLY A 32 -0.86 -8.79 9.57
CA GLY A 32 -1.46 -7.68 10.29
C GLY A 32 -2.36 -8.14 11.43
N GLY A 33 -3.11 -7.20 11.99
CA GLY A 33 -3.97 -7.44 13.14
C GLY A 33 -5.02 -6.36 13.36
N GLN A 34 -6.13 -6.75 13.98
CA GLN A 34 -7.19 -5.82 14.37
C GLN A 34 -6.76 -5.04 15.62
N ARG A 35 -6.96 -3.72 15.61
CA ARG A 35 -6.75 -2.88 16.81
C ARG A 35 -7.60 -3.36 17.99
N GLY A 36 -7.07 -3.22 19.20
CA GLY A 36 -7.71 -3.72 20.43
C GLY A 36 -7.57 -5.23 20.66
N THR A 37 -6.77 -5.94 19.85
CA THR A 37 -6.59 -7.40 19.97
C THR A 37 -5.14 -7.77 20.28
N THR A 38 -4.94 -9.03 20.65
CA THR A 38 -3.61 -9.64 20.73
C THR A 38 -3.47 -10.66 19.60
N VAL A 39 -2.35 -10.57 18.87
CA VAL A 39 -2.07 -11.35 17.67
C VAL A 39 -0.86 -12.23 17.92
N ASN A 40 -1.04 -13.53 17.77
CA ASN A 40 0.07 -14.48 17.68
C ASN A 40 0.54 -14.54 16.23
N PHE A 41 1.85 -14.42 16.01
CA PHE A 41 2.42 -14.40 14.67
C PHE A 41 3.70 -15.23 14.59
N ASN A 42 4.07 -15.63 13.38
CA ASN A 42 5.33 -16.26 13.05
C ASN A 42 6.13 -15.40 12.07
N VAL A 43 7.42 -15.26 12.33
CA VAL A 43 8.39 -14.70 11.37
C VAL A 43 9.24 -15.85 10.85
N GLY A 44 9.15 -16.12 9.54
CA GLY A 44 9.99 -17.09 8.86
C GLY A 44 11.23 -16.41 8.28
N GLY A 45 12.41 -16.95 8.53
CA GLY A 45 13.66 -16.41 8.00
C GLY A 45 14.89 -17.30 8.20
N HIS A 46 16.03 -16.86 7.68
CA HIS A 46 17.31 -17.55 7.82
C HIS A 46 18.23 -16.83 8.80
N TYR A 47 19.14 -17.59 9.41
CA TYR A 47 20.15 -17.09 10.35
C TYR A 47 19.59 -16.38 11.60
N LEU A 48 18.29 -16.50 11.87
CA LEU A 48 17.66 -16.14 13.13
C LEU A 48 18.11 -17.10 14.24
N ARG A 49 18.35 -16.57 15.45
CA ARG A 49 18.78 -17.34 16.62
C ARG A 49 17.59 -17.97 17.34
N ALA A 50 17.83 -18.67 18.46
CA ALA A 50 16.76 -19.28 19.24
C ALA A 50 15.80 -18.25 19.85
N GLU A 51 16.30 -17.05 20.11
CA GLU A 51 15.56 -15.89 20.57
C GLU A 51 16.17 -14.66 19.89
N CYS A 52 15.32 -13.81 19.32
CA CYS A 52 15.74 -12.60 18.62
C CYS A 52 14.94 -11.41 19.12
N PRO A 53 15.58 -10.26 19.40
CA PRO A 53 14.87 -9.01 19.56
C PRO A 53 14.06 -8.66 18.31
N PHE A 54 12.86 -8.13 18.53
CA PHE A 54 11.90 -7.80 17.50
C PHE A 54 11.18 -6.51 17.91
N GLU A 55 10.75 -5.70 16.95
CA GLU A 55 9.89 -4.58 17.25
C GLU A 55 8.95 -4.27 16.08
N ILE A 56 7.76 -3.79 16.40
CA ILE A 56 6.84 -3.13 15.47
C ILE A 56 6.73 -1.67 15.91
N LEU A 57 7.03 -0.76 14.99
CA LEU A 57 7.02 0.67 15.20
C LEU A 57 5.62 1.24 14.98
N GLY A 58 5.15 2.03 15.94
CA GLY A 58 3.97 2.88 15.81
C GLY A 58 3.22 3.06 17.12
N ASN A 59 2.39 4.10 17.17
CA ASN A 59 1.56 4.39 18.34
C ASN A 59 0.51 3.28 18.54
N GLY A 60 0.33 2.85 19.78
CA GLY A 60 -0.61 1.80 20.16
C GLY A 60 -0.07 0.37 20.07
N ILE A 61 1.23 0.18 19.80
CA ILE A 61 1.90 -1.12 19.97
C ILE A 61 2.31 -1.27 21.44
N LEU A 62 1.73 -2.25 22.14
CA LEU A 62 1.88 -2.39 23.59
C LEU A 62 2.95 -3.42 24.00
N THR A 63 3.13 -4.47 23.20
CA THR A 63 4.06 -5.58 23.45
C THR A 63 4.71 -6.06 22.15
N GLY A 64 5.53 -7.12 22.20
CA GLY A 64 6.19 -7.68 21.03
C GLY A 64 7.64 -7.25 20.88
N ASN A 65 8.46 -7.46 21.91
CA ASN A 65 9.88 -7.07 21.89
C ASN A 65 10.83 -8.21 21.49
N THR A 66 10.30 -9.42 21.31
CA THR A 66 11.10 -10.64 21.14
C THR A 66 10.30 -11.71 20.41
N ILE A 67 10.97 -12.45 19.54
CA ILE A 67 10.47 -13.67 18.91
C ILE A 67 11.35 -14.85 19.29
N LYS A 68 10.76 -16.05 19.36
CA LYS A 68 11.44 -17.28 19.82
C LYS A 68 11.24 -18.41 18.84
N ARG A 69 12.23 -19.30 18.73
CA ARG A 69 12.19 -20.42 17.79
C ARG A 69 10.89 -21.20 17.99
N ASN A 70 10.09 -21.28 16.94
CA ASN A 70 8.91 -22.10 16.97
C ASN A 70 9.32 -23.57 16.92
N THR A 71 8.69 -24.40 17.75
CA THR A 71 8.94 -25.85 17.79
C THR A 71 8.33 -26.58 16.61
N ARG A 72 7.39 -25.95 15.89
CA ARG A 72 6.72 -26.52 14.73
C ARG A 72 6.65 -25.49 13.61
N THR A 73 7.26 -25.83 12.48
CA THR A 73 7.05 -25.15 11.20
C THR A 73 6.04 -25.95 10.39
N GLN A 74 5.06 -25.27 9.81
CA GLN A 74 4.12 -25.93 8.90
C GLN A 74 4.82 -26.18 7.57
N TRP A 75 4.84 -27.45 7.17
CA TRP A 75 5.53 -27.92 5.99
C TRP A 75 4.59 -28.78 5.15
N PHE A 76 4.54 -28.50 3.85
CA PHE A 76 3.89 -29.33 2.85
C PHE A 76 4.97 -29.86 1.91
N GLU A 77 4.85 -31.11 1.47
CA GLU A 77 5.84 -31.69 0.57
C GLU A 77 5.76 -31.03 -0.81
N GLY A 78 6.89 -30.50 -1.28
CA GLY A 78 7.00 -29.97 -2.63
C GLY A 78 7.03 -31.07 -3.70
N PRO A 79 6.92 -30.72 -4.99
CA PRO A 79 7.04 -31.69 -6.08
C PRO A 79 8.41 -32.39 -6.03
N LEU A 80 8.44 -33.65 -6.47
CA LEU A 80 9.68 -34.43 -6.49
C LEU A 80 10.76 -33.73 -7.35
N ILE A 81 11.82 -33.26 -6.70
CA ILE A 81 12.95 -32.64 -7.39
C ILE A 81 13.87 -33.75 -7.95
N PRO A 82 14.08 -33.83 -9.28
CA PRO A 82 14.96 -34.86 -9.85
C PRO A 82 16.42 -34.58 -9.52
N MET A 83 17.23 -35.64 -9.46
CA MET A 83 18.68 -35.50 -9.30
C MET A 83 19.29 -34.76 -10.51
N PRO A 84 20.32 -33.91 -10.31
CA PRO A 84 21.04 -33.68 -9.04
C PRO A 84 20.46 -32.56 -8.18
N ALA A 85 19.40 -31.87 -8.60
CA ALA A 85 18.86 -30.71 -7.89
C ALA A 85 18.35 -31.04 -6.47
N SER A 86 17.84 -32.25 -6.25
CA SER A 86 17.47 -32.76 -4.91
C SER A 86 18.64 -33.04 -3.98
N GLN A 87 19.89 -32.97 -4.46
CA GLN A 87 21.08 -33.08 -3.61
C GLN A 87 21.58 -31.72 -3.10
N ALA A 88 20.97 -30.62 -3.56
CA ALA A 88 21.26 -29.30 -3.00
C ALA A 88 20.81 -29.25 -1.54
N LYS A 89 21.56 -28.54 -0.69
CA LYS A 89 21.11 -28.27 0.68
C LYS A 89 19.89 -27.36 0.60
N GLU A 90 18.73 -27.90 0.95
CA GLU A 90 17.51 -27.10 1.11
C GLU A 90 17.66 -26.25 2.38
N ASP A 91 17.70 -24.93 2.19
CA ASP A 91 17.65 -23.96 3.28
C ASP A 91 16.26 -23.36 3.26
N TYR A 92 15.42 -23.79 4.19
CA TYR A 92 14.07 -23.26 4.37
C TYR A 92 14.05 -22.26 5.52
N PRO A 93 13.24 -21.20 5.41
CA PRO A 93 13.06 -20.27 6.51
C PRO A 93 12.53 -21.02 7.73
N VAL A 94 13.07 -20.69 8.89
CA VAL A 94 12.68 -21.31 10.15
C VAL A 94 11.84 -20.33 10.95
N ASP A 95 10.72 -20.82 11.47
CA ASP A 95 9.75 -19.97 12.14
C ASP A 95 10.19 -19.54 13.53
N GLN A 96 9.88 -18.28 13.83
CA GLN A 96 10.02 -17.66 15.14
C GLN A 96 8.65 -17.14 15.57
N ALA A 97 8.11 -17.68 16.65
CA ALA A 97 6.84 -17.27 17.21
C ALA A 97 6.99 -15.99 18.03
N GLY A 98 6.01 -15.10 17.90
CA GLY A 98 5.86 -13.88 18.69
C GLY A 98 4.40 -13.60 19.02
N GLU A 99 4.19 -12.68 19.95
CA GLU A 99 2.88 -12.17 20.35
C GLU A 99 2.91 -10.64 20.36
N LEU A 100 1.85 -10.02 19.85
CA LEU A 100 1.69 -8.58 19.73
C LEU A 100 0.34 -8.15 20.29
N SER A 101 0.34 -7.28 21.29
CA SER A 101 -0.87 -6.61 21.78
C SER A 101 -1.01 -5.24 21.13
N ILE A 102 -2.17 -4.99 20.51
CA ILE A 102 -2.50 -3.77 19.78
C ILE A 102 -3.57 -3.01 20.57
N ALA A 103 -3.33 -1.75 20.89
CA ALA A 103 -4.26 -0.89 21.61
C ALA A 103 -5.55 -0.62 20.80
N GLU A 104 -6.65 -0.29 21.48
CA GLU A 104 -7.93 0.06 20.83
C GLU A 104 -7.85 1.34 19.99
N ASP A 105 -7.00 2.28 20.40
CA ASP A 105 -6.70 3.53 19.72
C ASP A 105 -5.43 3.45 18.87
N ALA A 106 -4.90 2.23 18.66
CA ALA A 106 -3.77 2.05 17.79
C ALA A 106 -4.08 2.64 16.41
N THR A 107 -3.14 3.44 15.94
CA THR A 107 -3.25 4.10 14.64
C THR A 107 -3.50 3.01 13.57
N LEU A 108 -4.26 3.31 12.51
CA LEU A 108 -4.50 2.34 11.42
C LEU A 108 -3.39 2.31 10.35
N GLY A 109 -3.41 1.29 9.49
CA GLY A 109 -2.56 1.18 8.29
C GLY A 109 -1.19 0.56 8.56
N PHE A 110 -0.23 0.83 7.67
CA PHE A 110 1.10 0.21 7.68
C PHE A 110 1.94 0.60 8.90
N ARG A 111 2.42 -0.40 9.62
CA ARG A 111 3.48 -0.34 10.61
C ARG A 111 4.75 -0.95 10.06
N ARG A 112 5.88 -0.45 10.54
CA ARG A 112 7.20 -0.95 10.16
C ARG A 112 7.71 -1.87 11.25
N TRP A 113 8.23 -3.03 10.89
CA TRP A 113 8.78 -3.97 11.85
C TRP A 113 10.18 -4.42 11.45
N ARG A 114 10.96 -4.86 12.42
CA ARG A 114 12.28 -5.44 12.19
C ARG A 114 12.65 -6.46 13.26
N VAL A 115 13.57 -7.35 12.89
CA VAL A 115 14.25 -8.30 13.78
C VAL A 115 15.75 -8.11 13.61
N TRP A 116 16.51 -8.37 14.66
CA TRP A 116 17.97 -8.33 14.60
C TRP A 116 18.61 -9.45 15.41
N THR A 117 19.87 -9.71 15.10
CA THR A 117 20.75 -10.58 15.87
C THR A 117 22.05 -9.84 16.17
N SER A 118 23.01 -10.52 16.82
CA SER A 118 24.35 -9.95 17.00
C SER A 118 25.12 -9.76 15.68
N GLN A 119 24.63 -10.31 14.57
CA GLN A 119 25.30 -10.24 13.26
C GLN A 119 24.73 -9.17 12.35
N GLY A 120 23.54 -8.63 12.63
CA GLY A 120 22.93 -7.61 11.79
C GLY A 120 21.46 -7.38 12.09
N VAL A 121 20.86 -6.48 11.34
CA VAL A 121 19.43 -6.10 11.41
C VAL A 121 18.85 -6.14 10.00
N ILE A 122 17.61 -6.62 9.88
CA ILE A 122 16.93 -6.60 8.58
C ILE A 122 16.46 -5.18 8.22
N PRO A 123 16.27 -4.86 6.93
CA PRO A 123 15.46 -3.73 6.52
C PRO A 123 14.05 -3.81 7.12
N THR A 124 13.44 -2.66 7.38
CA THR A 124 12.09 -2.65 7.96
C THR A 124 11.05 -3.19 7.00
N GLN A 125 10.29 -4.17 7.45
CA GLN A 125 9.19 -4.79 6.72
C GLN A 125 7.84 -4.18 7.12
N LYS A 126 6.76 -4.57 6.42
CA LYS A 126 5.42 -4.02 6.64
C LYS A 126 4.54 -4.98 7.45
N PHE A 127 3.68 -4.41 8.28
CA PHE A 127 2.59 -5.06 9.02
C PHE A 127 1.38 -4.12 9.00
N VAL A 128 0.15 -4.62 8.97
CA VAL A 128 -1.04 -3.73 8.86
C VAL A 128 -1.87 -3.78 10.12
N ILE A 129 -2.19 -2.62 10.70
CA ILE A 129 -3.22 -2.52 11.74
C ILE A 129 -4.56 -2.16 11.08
N GLY A 130 -5.53 -3.07 11.18
CA GLY A 130 -6.90 -2.90 10.72
C GLY A 130 -7.89 -2.57 11.85
N HIS A 131 -9.11 -2.22 11.47
CA HIS A 131 -10.23 -2.04 12.41
C HIS A 131 -11.37 -3.03 12.23
N LEU A 132 -11.39 -3.76 11.10
CA LEU A 132 -12.39 -4.78 10.81
C LEU A 132 -12.12 -6.06 11.63
N PRO A 133 -13.13 -6.91 11.86
CA PRO A 133 -12.92 -8.25 12.37
C PRO A 133 -11.90 -9.01 11.52
N GLU A 134 -10.89 -9.60 12.16
CA GLU A 134 -9.85 -10.36 11.47
C GLU A 134 -9.95 -11.85 11.75
N ILE A 135 -9.72 -12.65 10.71
CA ILE A 135 -9.49 -14.09 10.84
C ILE A 135 -8.15 -14.45 10.23
N ILE A 136 -7.60 -15.58 10.67
CA ILE A 136 -6.36 -16.15 10.14
C ILE A 136 -6.75 -17.48 9.52
N GLU A 137 -6.29 -17.73 8.30
CA GLU A 137 -6.57 -18.98 7.62
C GLU A 137 -6.00 -20.19 8.39
N GLN A 138 -6.54 -21.37 8.07
CA GLN A 138 -5.94 -22.63 8.47
C GLN A 138 -5.60 -23.43 7.23
N GLU A 139 -4.32 -23.45 6.93
CA GLU A 139 -3.76 -24.08 5.75
C GLU A 139 -3.94 -25.59 5.71
N ILE A 140 -4.37 -26.09 4.55
CA ILE A 140 -4.58 -27.51 4.28
C ILE A 140 -3.88 -27.92 2.98
N ASP A 141 -3.44 -29.17 2.91
CA ASP A 141 -2.95 -29.74 1.65
C ASP A 141 -4.09 -30.47 0.92
N GLY A 142 -4.15 -30.33 -0.40
CA GLY A 142 -5.09 -31.03 -1.27
C GLY A 142 -6.22 -30.18 -1.83
N THR A 143 -7.44 -30.71 -1.82
CA THR A 143 -8.58 -30.06 -2.50
C THR A 143 -9.07 -28.85 -1.70
N PRO A 144 -9.19 -27.66 -2.32
CA PRO A 144 -9.73 -26.47 -1.67
C PRO A 144 -11.11 -26.69 -1.07
N ILE A 145 -11.29 -26.29 0.19
CA ILE A 145 -12.57 -26.37 0.91
C ILE A 145 -13.05 -24.94 1.21
N PRO A 146 -14.24 -24.51 0.76
CA PRO A 146 -14.77 -23.20 1.11
C PRO A 146 -14.93 -23.00 2.63
N GLN A 147 -14.30 -21.96 3.16
CA GLN A 147 -14.47 -21.51 4.54
C GLN A 147 -15.54 -20.43 4.63
N ASP A 148 -16.59 -20.66 5.43
CA ASP A 148 -17.65 -19.68 5.66
C ASP A 148 -17.15 -18.51 6.53
N VAL A 149 -17.43 -17.28 6.11
CA VAL A 149 -17.06 -16.03 6.80
C VAL A 149 -18.26 -15.08 6.94
N THR A 150 -18.20 -14.19 7.93
CA THR A 150 -19.21 -13.15 8.16
C THR A 150 -18.65 -11.79 7.82
N LEU A 151 -19.38 -11.01 7.00
CA LEU A 151 -18.94 -9.69 6.57
C LEU A 151 -19.31 -8.59 7.59
N PRO A 152 -18.50 -7.52 7.69
CA PRO A 152 -17.22 -7.31 7.02
C PRO A 152 -16.10 -8.10 7.70
N VAL A 153 -15.10 -8.52 6.92
CA VAL A 153 -13.97 -9.29 7.45
C VAL A 153 -12.69 -8.94 6.70
N THR A 154 -11.56 -8.96 7.41
CA THR A 154 -10.24 -9.07 6.80
C THR A 154 -9.62 -10.42 7.16
N ILE A 155 -9.25 -11.18 6.14
CA ILE A 155 -8.66 -12.50 6.25
C ILE A 155 -7.15 -12.36 6.06
N ASN A 156 -6.37 -12.88 7.00
CA ASN A 156 -4.94 -13.04 6.84
C ASN A 156 -4.68 -14.45 6.31
N GLY A 157 -4.18 -14.52 5.08
CA GLY A 157 -3.90 -15.79 4.43
C GLY A 157 -2.55 -15.85 3.71
N ARG A 158 -2.24 -16.98 3.10
CA ARG A 158 -1.11 -17.21 2.21
C ARG A 158 -1.48 -18.33 1.24
N VAL A 159 -1.07 -18.17 -0.01
CA VAL A 159 -1.19 -19.24 -1.01
C VAL A 159 -0.07 -20.24 -0.76
N PHE A 160 -0.36 -21.31 -0.01
CA PHE A 160 0.64 -22.31 0.35
C PHE A 160 0.00 -23.68 0.68
N PRO A 161 0.27 -24.75 -0.09
CA PRO A 161 1.46 -24.95 -0.93
C PRO A 161 1.37 -24.32 -2.33
N ARG A 162 2.29 -24.70 -3.23
CA ARG A 162 2.23 -24.27 -4.63
C ARG A 162 0.93 -24.76 -5.27
N GLU A 163 0.37 -23.95 -6.19
CA GLU A 163 -0.91 -24.22 -6.87
C GLU A 163 -2.13 -24.21 -5.93
N ASP A 164 -1.93 -23.75 -4.69
CA ASP A 164 -3.00 -23.60 -3.74
C ASP A 164 -4.02 -22.53 -4.15
N VAL A 165 -5.25 -22.72 -3.70
CA VAL A 165 -6.40 -21.89 -4.01
C VAL A 165 -7.23 -21.79 -2.76
N ASP A 166 -7.33 -20.60 -2.17
CA ASP A 166 -8.21 -20.39 -1.03
C ASP A 166 -9.63 -20.02 -1.48
N LEU A 167 -10.61 -20.56 -0.75
CA LEU A 167 -12.03 -20.36 -1.01
C LEU A 167 -12.71 -19.76 0.22
N TRP A 168 -13.19 -18.53 0.10
CA TRP A 168 -13.85 -17.78 1.17
C TRP A 168 -15.32 -17.55 0.83
N ARG A 169 -16.24 -18.12 1.61
CA ARG A 169 -17.67 -18.13 1.30
C ARG A 169 -18.47 -17.25 2.24
N PHE A 170 -19.38 -16.44 1.71
CA PHE A 170 -20.23 -15.55 2.50
C PHE A 170 -21.67 -15.52 1.97
N ASP A 171 -22.61 -15.09 2.80
CA ASP A 171 -24.00 -14.90 2.42
C ASP A 171 -24.21 -13.56 1.73
N ALA A 172 -24.46 -13.57 0.42
CA ALA A 172 -24.79 -12.38 -0.34
C ALA A 172 -26.30 -12.17 -0.46
N LYS A 173 -26.67 -10.91 -0.70
CA LYS A 173 -28.02 -10.39 -0.88
C LYS A 173 -28.16 -9.69 -2.22
N ALA A 174 -29.20 -10.04 -2.97
CA ALA A 174 -29.51 -9.48 -4.26
C ALA A 174 -29.59 -7.94 -4.20
N GLY A 175 -28.97 -7.29 -5.17
CA GLY A 175 -28.92 -5.84 -5.29
C GLY A 175 -27.93 -5.15 -4.33
N LYS A 176 -27.28 -5.86 -3.42
CA LYS A 176 -26.24 -5.30 -2.55
C LYS A 176 -24.89 -5.29 -3.27
N GLU A 177 -24.11 -4.25 -3.03
CA GLU A 177 -22.73 -4.12 -3.52
C GLU A 177 -21.74 -4.66 -2.49
N TYR A 178 -20.71 -5.32 -3.00
CA TYR A 178 -19.62 -5.90 -2.23
C TYR A 178 -18.30 -5.45 -2.84
N THR A 179 -17.35 -5.09 -1.97
CA THR A 179 -15.97 -4.80 -2.33
C THR A 179 -15.08 -5.93 -1.83
N VAL A 180 -14.19 -6.40 -2.70
CA VAL A 180 -13.20 -7.44 -2.43
C VAL A 180 -11.83 -6.86 -2.76
N GLU A 181 -10.96 -6.73 -1.76
CA GLU A 181 -9.63 -6.13 -1.89
C GLU A 181 -8.56 -7.10 -1.38
N VAL A 182 -7.54 -7.36 -2.21
CA VAL A 182 -6.32 -8.06 -1.80
C VAL A 182 -5.21 -7.07 -1.52
N MET A 183 -4.50 -7.27 -0.41
CA MET A 183 -3.25 -6.59 -0.10
C MET A 183 -2.14 -7.63 0.10
N ALA A 184 -1.24 -7.74 -0.87
CA ALA A 184 -0.11 -8.64 -0.90
C ALA A 184 1.14 -7.94 -1.46
N LYS A 185 1.09 -7.48 -2.72
CA LYS A 185 2.15 -6.68 -3.33
C LYS A 185 2.42 -5.40 -2.55
N ARG A 186 1.38 -4.73 -2.05
CA ARG A 186 1.54 -3.56 -1.17
C ARG A 186 2.17 -3.90 0.19
N LEU A 187 2.07 -5.15 0.68
CA LEU A 187 2.85 -5.66 1.83
C LEU A 187 4.31 -5.98 1.47
N GLY A 188 4.61 -6.13 0.17
CA GLY A 188 5.92 -6.55 -0.34
C GLY A 188 6.09 -8.06 -0.42
N THR A 189 4.99 -8.81 -0.49
CA THR A 189 5.01 -10.27 -0.64
C THR A 189 5.13 -10.67 -2.12
N GLY A 190 5.39 -11.95 -2.37
CA GLY A 190 5.62 -12.49 -3.72
C GLY A 190 4.36 -12.94 -4.47
N LEU A 191 3.17 -12.73 -3.89
CA LEU A 191 1.91 -13.13 -4.51
C LEU A 191 1.50 -12.11 -5.58
N ASP A 192 1.35 -12.60 -6.82
CA ASP A 192 0.65 -11.91 -7.89
C ASP A 192 -0.81 -12.36 -7.84
N SER A 193 -1.66 -11.56 -7.18
CA SER A 193 -2.98 -12.05 -6.78
C SER A 193 -3.95 -12.12 -7.95
N HIS A 194 -4.83 -13.11 -7.94
CA HIS A 194 -6.00 -13.17 -8.80
C HIS A 194 -7.21 -13.58 -7.97
N ILE A 195 -8.30 -12.81 -8.08
CA ILE A 195 -9.56 -13.11 -7.41
C ILE A 195 -10.68 -13.34 -8.40
N GLU A 196 -11.50 -14.34 -8.10
CA GLU A 196 -12.78 -14.60 -8.77
C GLU A 196 -13.89 -14.62 -7.73
N VAL A 197 -15.08 -14.13 -8.08
CA VAL A 197 -16.29 -14.30 -7.28
C VAL A 197 -17.22 -15.26 -8.00
N LEU A 198 -17.57 -16.35 -7.33
CA LEU A 198 -18.53 -17.35 -7.78
C LEU A 198 -19.86 -17.15 -7.04
N ASP A 199 -20.99 -17.24 -7.75
CA ASP A 199 -22.31 -17.24 -7.14
C ASP A 199 -22.67 -18.61 -6.52
N SER A 200 -23.92 -18.75 -6.04
CA SER A 200 -24.40 -19.98 -5.41
C SER A 200 -24.51 -21.18 -6.34
N GLU A 201 -24.49 -20.96 -7.65
CA GLU A 201 -24.50 -22.00 -8.68
C GLU A 201 -23.08 -22.33 -9.17
N GLY A 202 -22.06 -21.64 -8.65
CA GLY A 202 -20.67 -21.78 -9.06
C GLY A 202 -20.32 -21.00 -10.33
N LYS A 203 -21.21 -20.13 -10.81
CA LYS A 203 -20.92 -19.26 -11.96
C LYS A 203 -20.07 -18.08 -11.50
N ARG A 204 -19.01 -17.79 -12.24
CA ARG A 204 -18.17 -16.60 -12.01
C ARG A 204 -18.93 -15.33 -12.40
N VAL A 205 -19.10 -14.44 -11.43
CA VAL A 205 -19.83 -13.16 -11.59
C VAL A 205 -18.91 -11.95 -11.62
N ALA A 206 -17.67 -12.09 -11.14
CA ALA A 206 -16.62 -11.07 -11.23
C ALA A 206 -15.24 -11.70 -11.17
N GLU A 207 -14.23 -11.04 -11.75
CA GLU A 207 -12.82 -11.42 -11.64
C GLU A 207 -11.92 -10.20 -11.77
N ASN A 208 -10.75 -10.22 -11.13
CA ASN A 208 -9.68 -9.24 -11.32
C ASN A 208 -8.34 -9.86 -10.92
N GLY A 209 -7.29 -9.57 -11.70
CA GLY A 209 -5.90 -9.91 -11.36
C GLY A 209 -5.15 -8.67 -10.85
N ASP A 210 -5.18 -7.61 -11.65
CA ASP A 210 -4.41 -6.40 -11.38
C ASP A 210 -5.31 -5.19 -11.13
N TRP A 211 -5.02 -4.46 -10.06
CA TRP A 211 -5.63 -3.15 -9.79
C TRP A 211 -4.66 -2.19 -9.10
N PHE A 212 -4.13 -2.58 -7.94
CA PHE A 212 -3.11 -1.81 -7.22
C PHE A 212 -1.70 -2.34 -7.51
N GLY A 213 -1.35 -2.37 -8.79
CA GLY A 213 -0.30 -3.26 -9.30
C GLY A 213 -0.83 -4.70 -9.31
N GLU A 214 0.00 -5.65 -8.85
CA GLU A 214 -0.32 -7.10 -8.74
C GLU A 214 -1.32 -7.43 -7.60
N ASP A 215 -1.85 -6.41 -6.92
CA ASP A 215 -2.91 -6.55 -5.91
C ASP A 215 -4.28 -6.43 -6.58
N SER A 216 -5.08 -7.49 -6.52
CA SER A 216 -6.42 -7.52 -7.10
C SER A 216 -7.42 -6.70 -6.28
N PHE A 217 -8.37 -6.09 -6.98
CA PHE A 217 -9.51 -5.40 -6.39
C PHE A 217 -10.71 -5.49 -7.33
N LEU A 218 -11.90 -5.74 -6.78
CA LEU A 218 -13.14 -5.61 -7.53
C LEU A 218 -14.31 -5.17 -6.66
N ARG A 219 -15.30 -4.58 -7.31
CA ARG A 219 -16.62 -4.29 -6.76
C ARG A 219 -17.66 -4.97 -7.65
N PHE A 220 -18.61 -5.67 -7.02
CA PHE A 220 -19.70 -6.31 -7.75
C PHE A 220 -21.02 -6.16 -7.00
N LYS A 221 -22.11 -6.20 -7.76
CA LYS A 221 -23.47 -6.20 -7.23
C LYS A 221 -24.04 -7.60 -7.38
N ALA A 222 -24.44 -8.23 -6.27
CA ALA A 222 -25.00 -9.58 -6.33
C ALA A 222 -26.35 -9.58 -7.07
N GLU A 223 -26.51 -10.48 -8.04
CA GLU A 223 -27.76 -10.60 -8.81
C GLU A 223 -28.84 -11.41 -8.06
N SER A 224 -28.42 -12.28 -7.15
CA SER A 224 -29.28 -13.18 -6.39
C SER A 224 -28.86 -13.28 -4.92
N ASP A 225 -29.80 -13.66 -4.06
CA ASP A 225 -29.51 -14.09 -2.70
C ASP A 225 -28.81 -15.45 -2.73
N GLY A 226 -27.80 -15.65 -1.89
CA GLY A 226 -27.17 -16.95 -1.73
C GLY A 226 -25.70 -16.89 -1.39
N LYS A 227 -25.11 -18.07 -1.20
CA LYS A 227 -23.69 -18.23 -0.89
C LYS A 227 -22.84 -17.82 -2.09
N HIS A 228 -22.05 -16.77 -1.94
CA HIS A 228 -21.01 -16.42 -2.91
C HIS A 228 -19.64 -16.84 -2.36
N THR A 229 -18.74 -17.22 -3.24
CA THR A 229 -17.39 -17.67 -2.88
C THR A 229 -16.36 -16.81 -3.58
N VAL A 230 -15.49 -16.15 -2.81
CA VAL A 230 -14.26 -15.56 -3.32
C VAL A 230 -13.22 -16.66 -3.44
N ARG A 231 -12.68 -16.83 -4.63
CA ARG A 231 -11.56 -17.71 -4.93
C ARG A 231 -10.32 -16.85 -5.13
N ILE A 232 -9.25 -17.10 -4.38
CA ILE A 232 -7.98 -16.38 -4.50
C ILE A 232 -6.84 -17.37 -4.77
N TYR A 233 -5.95 -16.99 -5.68
CA TYR A 233 -4.76 -17.77 -6.05
C TYR A 233 -3.70 -16.86 -6.67
N ASP A 234 -2.50 -17.38 -6.84
CA ASP A 234 -1.43 -16.69 -7.59
C ASP A 234 -1.67 -16.79 -9.10
N ALA A 235 -1.51 -15.71 -9.86
CA ALA A 235 -1.77 -15.66 -11.30
C ALA A 235 -0.96 -16.69 -12.11
N ALA A 236 0.24 -17.04 -11.65
CA ALA A 236 1.10 -18.07 -12.24
C ALA A 236 0.97 -19.44 -11.53
N PHE A 237 0.01 -19.57 -10.62
CA PHE A 237 -0.16 -20.71 -9.72
C PHE A 237 1.13 -21.06 -8.96
N GLY A 238 1.83 -20.02 -8.50
CA GLY A 238 2.87 -20.11 -7.49
C GLY A 238 2.31 -20.53 -6.12
N GLY A 239 3.13 -20.36 -5.09
CA GLY A 239 2.72 -20.61 -3.70
C GLY A 239 3.87 -21.16 -2.87
N LEU A 240 4.18 -20.43 -1.79
CA LEU A 240 5.21 -20.71 -0.79
C LEU A 240 4.83 -19.98 0.49
N GLN A 241 5.48 -20.29 1.62
CA GLN A 241 5.16 -19.67 2.92
C GLN A 241 5.17 -18.12 2.94
N HIS A 242 5.83 -17.47 1.99
CA HIS A 242 5.90 -16.01 1.87
C HIS A 242 4.87 -15.38 0.91
N TYR A 243 3.97 -16.16 0.32
CA TYR A 243 2.87 -15.70 -0.53
C TYR A 243 1.70 -15.17 0.32
N VAL A 244 2.04 -14.36 1.32
CA VAL A 244 1.10 -13.84 2.32
C VAL A 244 0.22 -12.75 1.71
N TYR A 245 -1.06 -12.78 2.04
CA TYR A 245 -2.05 -11.79 1.66
C TYR A 245 -2.93 -11.37 2.83
N ARG A 246 -3.56 -10.19 2.68
CA ARG A 246 -4.71 -9.75 3.47
C ARG A 246 -5.88 -9.53 2.52
N LEU A 247 -6.94 -10.31 2.66
CA LEU A 247 -8.15 -10.21 1.83
C LEU A 247 -9.27 -9.54 2.65
N THR A 248 -9.74 -8.38 2.21
CA THR A 248 -10.89 -7.71 2.81
C THR A 248 -12.12 -7.93 1.97
N ILE A 249 -13.20 -8.43 2.58
CA ILE A 249 -14.52 -8.56 1.96
C ILE A 249 -15.49 -7.72 2.77
N THR A 250 -16.17 -6.77 2.12
CA THR A 250 -17.07 -5.85 2.82
C THR A 250 -18.29 -5.47 1.98
N ASP A 251 -19.41 -5.36 2.68
CA ASP A 251 -20.70 -4.91 2.21
C ASP A 251 -21.13 -3.64 2.98
N GLN A 252 -20.14 -2.90 3.49
CA GLN A 252 -20.26 -1.65 4.25
C GLN A 252 -19.63 -0.47 3.48
N GLU A 253 -19.61 0.71 4.12
CA GLU A 253 -18.98 1.90 3.58
C GLU A 253 -17.50 1.64 3.22
N TYR A 254 -17.10 1.97 1.99
CA TYR A 254 -15.72 1.81 1.52
C TYR A 254 -15.31 3.05 0.71
N VAL A 255 -14.25 3.72 1.12
CA VAL A 255 -13.79 4.99 0.53
C VAL A 255 -12.59 4.73 -0.39
N ASP A 256 -12.80 4.82 -1.69
CA ASP A 256 -11.78 4.62 -2.73
C ASP A 256 -10.79 5.80 -2.71
N HIS A 257 -11.32 7.01 -2.79
CA HIS A 257 -10.55 8.25 -2.79
C HIS A 257 -11.38 9.42 -2.26
N VAL A 258 -10.72 10.58 -2.12
CA VAL A 258 -11.31 11.80 -1.59
C VAL A 258 -10.92 13.00 -2.43
N PHE A 259 -11.71 14.07 -2.35
CA PHE A 259 -11.37 15.36 -2.94
C PHE A 259 -11.87 16.50 -2.06
N PRO A 260 -11.10 17.59 -1.85
CA PRO A 260 -9.73 17.82 -2.35
C PRO A 260 -8.70 16.89 -1.70
N LEU A 261 -7.48 16.86 -2.26
CA LEU A 261 -6.35 16.08 -1.75
C LEU A 261 -5.56 16.80 -0.64
N GLY A 262 -6.05 17.95 -0.20
CA GLY A 262 -5.39 18.83 0.75
C GLY A 262 -6.32 19.85 1.38
N GLY A 263 -5.76 20.73 2.20
CA GLY A 263 -6.51 21.85 2.79
C GLY A 263 -5.65 22.82 3.59
N GLN A 264 -6.25 23.96 3.94
CA GLN A 264 -5.55 25.00 4.68
C GLN A 264 -5.53 24.72 6.19
N ARG A 265 -4.35 24.88 6.79
CA ARG A 265 -4.12 24.78 8.22
C ARG A 265 -5.08 25.66 9.02
N GLY A 266 -5.70 25.09 10.06
CA GLY A 266 -6.62 25.81 10.94
C GLY A 266 -7.95 26.20 10.30
N LYS A 267 -8.26 25.73 9.08
CA LYS A 267 -9.54 25.99 8.40
C LYS A 267 -10.42 24.74 8.35
N PRO A 268 -11.75 24.93 8.27
CA PRO A 268 -12.65 23.84 7.91
C PRO A 268 -12.34 23.33 6.50
N LEU A 269 -12.45 22.03 6.30
CA LEU A 269 -12.29 21.36 5.02
C LEU A 269 -13.54 20.53 4.72
N LYS A 270 -14.15 20.75 3.56
CA LYS A 270 -15.24 19.90 3.05
C LYS A 270 -14.65 18.83 2.16
N LEU A 271 -14.62 17.60 2.66
CA LEU A 271 -14.02 16.46 1.97
C LEU A 271 -15.11 15.62 1.30
N GLN A 272 -15.19 15.69 -0.03
CA GLN A 272 -16.01 14.79 -0.82
C GLN A 272 -15.39 13.40 -0.79
N LEU A 273 -16.21 12.39 -0.55
CA LEU A 273 -15.79 10.99 -0.61
C LEU A 273 -16.24 10.37 -1.93
N PHE A 274 -15.51 9.37 -2.39
CA PHE A 274 -15.86 8.52 -3.53
C PHE A 274 -15.71 7.04 -3.15
N GLY A 275 -16.70 6.21 -3.49
CA GLY A 275 -16.64 4.76 -3.25
C GLY A 275 -17.99 4.10 -3.01
N GLN A 276 -17.99 3.01 -2.24
CA GLN A 276 -19.16 2.19 -1.93
C GLN A 276 -19.92 2.74 -0.74
N MET A 277 -21.23 2.96 -0.88
CA MET A 277 -22.15 3.35 0.22
C MET A 277 -21.64 4.53 1.06
N ILE A 278 -20.96 5.47 0.42
CA ILE A 278 -20.48 6.70 1.02
C ILE A 278 -21.59 7.76 1.08
N PRO A 279 -21.49 8.76 1.97
CA PRO A 279 -22.40 9.91 1.96
C PRO A 279 -22.28 10.71 0.66
N GLU A 280 -23.40 11.18 0.13
CA GLU A 280 -23.43 12.11 -1.01
C GLU A 280 -22.84 13.47 -0.62
N GLU A 281 -23.20 13.95 0.57
CA GLU A 281 -22.71 15.23 1.11
C GLU A 281 -21.24 15.13 1.58
N PRO A 282 -20.43 16.19 1.34
CA PRO A 282 -19.07 16.26 1.85
C PRO A 282 -18.99 16.10 3.38
N VAL A 283 -17.96 15.40 3.84
CA VAL A 283 -17.64 15.31 5.27
C VAL A 283 -16.86 16.56 5.68
N GLU A 284 -17.38 17.30 6.65
CA GLU A 284 -16.68 18.46 7.22
C GLU A 284 -15.62 18.01 8.23
N LEU A 285 -14.38 18.43 7.99
CA LEU A 285 -13.23 18.22 8.84
C LEU A 285 -12.73 19.56 9.38
N SER A 286 -12.15 19.54 10.58
CA SER A 286 -11.40 20.67 11.12
C SER A 286 -9.91 20.37 11.01
N VAL A 287 -9.22 21.06 10.10
CA VAL A 287 -7.76 20.92 9.99
C VAL A 287 -7.12 21.60 11.20
N SER A 288 -6.33 20.85 11.97
CA SER A 288 -5.64 21.39 13.14
C SER A 288 -4.69 22.52 12.75
N PRO A 289 -4.59 23.61 13.54
CA PRO A 289 -3.51 24.58 13.39
C PRO A 289 -2.11 23.94 13.48
N ASP A 290 -1.98 22.82 14.17
CA ASP A 290 -0.70 22.11 14.37
C ASP A 290 -0.55 20.87 13.46
N ALA A 291 -1.39 20.71 12.43
CA ALA A 291 -1.32 19.56 11.52
C ALA A 291 0.07 19.42 10.86
N ALA A 292 0.57 18.22 10.61
CA ALA A 292 1.76 18.12 9.75
C ALA A 292 1.39 18.51 8.30
N ASP A 293 2.35 18.94 7.49
CA ASP A 293 2.11 19.19 6.06
C ASP A 293 1.58 17.93 5.37
N ASN A 294 2.04 16.75 5.79
CA ASN A 294 1.42 15.46 5.44
C ASN A 294 0.51 14.99 6.57
N TRP A 295 -0.71 15.53 6.63
CA TRP A 295 -1.61 15.23 7.73
C TRP A 295 -2.25 13.85 7.55
N VAL A 296 -1.80 12.89 8.37
CA VAL A 296 -2.32 11.52 8.34
C VAL A 296 -3.28 11.27 9.52
N PHE A 297 -4.52 10.91 9.22
CA PHE A 297 -5.57 10.70 10.23
C PHE A 297 -6.53 9.57 9.84
N ASP A 298 -7.28 9.08 10.82
CA ASP A 298 -8.30 8.06 10.61
C ASP A 298 -9.65 8.75 10.37
N LEU A 299 -10.10 8.79 9.11
CA LEU A 299 -11.39 9.36 8.71
C LEU A 299 -12.51 8.57 9.38
N SER A 300 -13.42 9.28 10.04
CA SER A 300 -14.60 8.68 10.65
C SER A 300 -15.87 9.39 10.19
N HIS A 301 -16.95 8.63 10.01
CA HIS A 301 -18.28 9.14 9.68
C HIS A 301 -19.32 8.46 10.57
N LYS A 302 -20.18 9.25 11.22
CA LYS A 302 -21.22 8.76 12.17
C LYS A 302 -20.67 7.81 13.24
N GLY A 303 -19.48 8.11 13.78
CA GLY A 303 -18.83 7.33 14.83
C GLY A 303 -18.15 6.04 14.36
N LYS A 304 -18.20 5.71 13.06
CA LYS A 304 -17.45 4.60 12.48
C LYS A 304 -16.19 5.11 11.82
N THR A 305 -15.07 4.43 12.05
CA THR A 305 -13.84 4.65 11.28
C THR A 305 -14.03 4.07 9.88
N LEU A 306 -13.77 4.86 8.84
CA LEU A 306 -13.88 4.44 7.44
C LEU A 306 -12.52 3.97 6.91
N ARG A 307 -11.51 4.85 6.93
CA ARG A 307 -10.15 4.53 6.48
C ARG A 307 -9.15 5.54 7.03
N ARG A 308 -7.88 5.20 6.92
CA ARG A 308 -6.79 6.18 7.08
C ARG A 308 -6.61 6.97 5.78
N LEU A 309 -6.41 8.26 5.93
CA LEU A 309 -6.12 9.20 4.85
C LEU A 309 -4.87 10.00 5.15
N GLU A 310 -4.25 10.48 4.08
CA GLU A 310 -3.19 11.48 4.08
C GLU A 310 -3.67 12.64 3.20
N LEU A 311 -3.56 13.87 3.72
CA LEU A 311 -3.90 15.10 3.01
C LEU A 311 -2.70 16.06 3.04
N ASP A 312 -2.49 16.79 1.95
CA ASP A 312 -1.49 17.86 1.86
C ASP A 312 -2.02 19.13 2.54
N ILE A 313 -1.41 19.53 3.65
CA ILE A 313 -1.81 20.69 4.43
C ILE A 313 -0.82 21.82 4.23
N THR A 314 -1.33 23.00 3.87
CA THR A 314 -0.52 24.20 3.67
C THR A 314 -1.07 25.39 4.45
N ASP A 315 -0.30 26.47 4.51
CA ASP A 315 -0.76 27.75 5.07
C ASP A 315 -1.46 28.65 4.03
N TYR A 316 -1.48 28.22 2.77
CA TYR A 316 -1.92 29.04 1.65
C TYR A 316 -3.45 29.00 1.46
N PRO A 317 -4.04 30.05 0.88
CA PRO A 317 -5.43 30.00 0.46
C PRO A 317 -5.70 28.84 -0.50
N GLU A 318 -6.79 28.14 -0.27
CA GLU A 318 -7.25 27.02 -1.09
C GLU A 318 -8.39 27.48 -2.00
N VAL A 319 -8.28 27.19 -3.29
CA VAL A 319 -9.33 27.42 -4.28
C VAL A 319 -9.76 26.07 -4.83
N LEU A 320 -11.06 25.79 -4.75
CA LEU A 320 -11.66 24.62 -5.38
C LEU A 320 -12.10 24.97 -6.80
N GLU A 321 -11.92 24.04 -7.71
CA GLU A 321 -12.34 24.17 -9.09
C GLU A 321 -13.83 24.46 -9.26
N SER A 322 -14.09 25.50 -10.06
CA SER A 322 -15.37 25.81 -10.71
C SER A 322 -15.07 26.64 -11.96
N ASP A 323 -16.05 26.77 -12.86
CA ASP A 323 -15.89 27.61 -14.06
C ASP A 323 -15.57 29.07 -13.70
N GLU A 324 -16.19 29.59 -12.64
CA GLU A 324 -15.91 30.95 -12.15
C GLU A 324 -14.50 31.07 -11.57
N GLN A 325 -14.02 30.06 -10.84
CA GLN A 325 -12.68 30.07 -10.26
C GLN A 325 -11.59 29.92 -11.31
N ARG A 326 -11.80 29.08 -12.33
CA ARG A 326 -10.89 28.96 -13.48
C ARG A 326 -10.82 30.24 -14.31
N ALA A 327 -11.95 30.94 -14.48
CA ALA A 327 -11.99 32.22 -15.18
C ALA A 327 -11.38 33.39 -14.39
N SER A 328 -11.30 33.28 -13.05
CA SER A 328 -10.74 34.30 -12.17
C SER A 328 -9.21 34.30 -12.16
N THR A 329 -8.60 35.46 -11.96
CA THR A 329 -7.14 35.58 -11.77
C THR A 329 -6.77 35.48 -10.30
N HIS A 330 -5.86 34.57 -9.97
CA HIS A 330 -5.37 34.32 -8.62
C HIS A 330 -4.02 34.99 -8.36
N THR A 331 -3.72 35.22 -7.09
CA THR A 331 -2.44 35.77 -6.62
C THR A 331 -1.69 34.70 -5.85
N VAL A 332 -0.40 34.55 -6.11
CA VAL A 332 0.45 33.60 -5.38
C VAL A 332 0.90 34.18 -4.03
N PRO A 333 1.10 33.35 -2.99
CA PRO A 333 0.94 31.89 -2.98
C PRO A 333 -0.54 31.46 -2.83
N VAL A 334 -0.92 30.39 -3.54
CA VAL A 334 -2.28 29.82 -3.56
C VAL A 334 -2.18 28.32 -3.88
N VAL A 335 -3.11 27.53 -3.37
CA VAL A 335 -3.32 26.13 -3.78
C VAL A 335 -4.60 26.06 -4.62
N LEU A 336 -4.49 25.46 -5.80
CA LEU A 336 -5.58 25.28 -6.74
C LEU A 336 -5.90 23.78 -6.79
N ASN A 337 -7.10 23.41 -6.35
CA ASN A 337 -7.56 22.02 -6.35
C ASN A 337 -8.47 21.79 -7.56
N GLY A 338 -7.99 21.03 -8.53
CA GLY A 338 -8.75 20.63 -9.72
C GLY A 338 -8.81 19.12 -9.92
N ARG A 339 -9.66 18.68 -10.84
CA ARG A 339 -9.79 17.28 -11.26
C ARG A 339 -10.02 17.21 -12.77
N ILE A 340 -9.12 16.53 -13.45
CA ILE A 340 -9.37 16.04 -14.81
C ILE A 340 -10.32 14.84 -14.70
N GLN A 341 -11.58 15.04 -15.10
CA GLN A 341 -12.67 14.06 -15.02
C GLN A 341 -12.89 13.33 -16.34
N ASP A 342 -12.69 14.02 -17.46
CA ASP A 342 -12.96 13.49 -18.80
C ASP A 342 -11.68 13.28 -19.61
N VAL A 343 -11.69 12.27 -20.49
CA VAL A 343 -10.57 12.00 -21.39
C VAL A 343 -10.35 13.20 -22.32
N GLY A 344 -9.14 13.76 -22.29
CA GLY A 344 -8.77 14.93 -23.06
C GLY A 344 -9.26 16.26 -22.47
N GLU A 345 -9.80 16.25 -21.25
CA GLU A 345 -10.05 17.49 -20.50
C GLU A 345 -8.74 18.23 -20.22
N GLU A 346 -8.84 19.55 -20.27
CA GLU A 346 -7.73 20.47 -20.02
C GLU A 346 -8.24 21.59 -19.10
N ASP A 347 -7.62 21.73 -17.93
CA ASP A 347 -7.90 22.79 -16.98
C ASP A 347 -6.95 23.95 -17.20
N THR A 348 -7.49 25.15 -17.28
CA THR A 348 -6.70 26.39 -17.34
C THR A 348 -6.98 27.28 -16.13
N TRP A 349 -5.93 27.65 -15.42
CA TRP A 349 -5.96 28.54 -14.26
C TRP A 349 -5.19 29.83 -14.53
N ASN A 350 -5.73 30.96 -14.09
CA ASN A 350 -5.11 32.26 -14.34
C ASN A 350 -4.32 32.73 -13.10
N LEU A 351 -3.05 33.07 -13.28
CA LEU A 351 -2.19 33.67 -12.25
C LEU A 351 -1.76 35.07 -12.64
N SER A 352 -1.74 35.99 -11.67
CA SER A 352 -1.13 37.31 -11.84
C SER A 352 0.33 37.30 -11.42
N ALA A 353 1.18 37.97 -12.19
CA ALA A 353 2.60 38.16 -11.87
C ALA A 353 3.12 39.51 -12.36
N THR A 354 4.14 40.03 -11.68
CA THR A 354 4.91 41.20 -12.10
C THR A 354 6.23 40.76 -12.74
N LYS A 355 6.78 41.61 -13.62
CA LYS A 355 8.02 41.35 -14.32
C LYS A 355 9.15 41.03 -13.34
N GLY A 356 9.76 39.86 -13.54
CA GLY A 356 10.86 39.37 -12.72
C GLY A 356 10.43 38.50 -11.55
N ASP A 357 9.12 38.36 -11.27
CA ASP A 357 8.63 37.38 -10.30
C ASP A 357 9.02 35.98 -10.73
N VAL A 358 9.48 35.18 -9.77
CA VAL A 358 9.76 33.75 -9.98
C VAL A 358 8.65 32.95 -9.33
N ILE A 359 7.80 32.33 -10.14
CA ILE A 359 6.68 31.52 -9.68
C ILE A 359 7.07 30.04 -9.77
N ASN A 360 6.92 29.33 -8.65
CA ASN A 360 7.11 27.89 -8.57
C ASN A 360 5.74 27.21 -8.59
N LEU A 361 5.58 26.25 -9.49
CA LEU A 361 4.39 25.41 -9.61
C LEU A 361 4.79 23.98 -9.25
N ASP A 362 4.11 23.42 -8.26
CA ASP A 362 4.35 22.05 -7.76
C ASP A 362 3.01 21.30 -7.80
N LEU A 363 2.76 20.57 -8.88
CA LEU A 363 1.53 19.81 -9.06
C LEU A 363 1.67 18.48 -8.32
N LYS A 364 0.83 18.29 -7.29
CA LYS A 364 0.83 17.07 -6.46
C LYS A 364 -0.40 16.22 -6.78
N ALA A 365 -0.23 15.16 -7.56
CA ALA A 365 -1.27 14.20 -7.89
C ALA A 365 -0.84 12.78 -7.52
N ALA A 366 0.10 12.18 -8.24
CA ALA A 366 0.63 10.85 -7.97
C ALA A 366 1.26 10.73 -6.58
N ARG A 367 1.94 11.79 -6.10
CA ARG A 367 2.46 11.85 -4.71
C ARG A 367 1.36 11.81 -3.65
N LEU A 368 0.12 12.14 -4.00
CA LEU A 368 -1.06 12.09 -3.13
C LEU A 368 -2.02 10.94 -3.51
N GLY A 369 -1.57 10.00 -4.34
CA GLY A 369 -2.33 8.79 -4.71
C GLY A 369 -3.35 8.97 -5.84
N SER A 370 -3.31 10.10 -6.57
CA SER A 370 -4.05 10.25 -7.82
C SER A 370 -3.39 9.46 -8.96
N LEU A 371 -4.18 9.05 -9.95
CA LEU A 371 -3.69 8.35 -11.14
C LEU A 371 -3.29 9.29 -12.29
N LEU A 372 -3.46 10.61 -12.11
CA LEU A 372 -3.13 11.60 -13.13
C LEU A 372 -1.66 11.49 -13.54
N ASP A 373 -1.42 11.27 -14.84
CA ASP A 373 -0.11 11.44 -15.47
C ASP A 373 -0.03 12.89 -15.94
N SER A 374 0.50 13.75 -15.08
CA SER A 374 0.28 15.18 -15.22
C SER A 374 1.13 15.78 -16.34
N HIS A 375 0.51 16.66 -17.12
CA HIS A 375 1.23 17.58 -18.00
C HIS A 375 0.90 19.02 -17.60
N LEU A 376 1.91 19.77 -17.18
CA LEU A 376 1.81 21.16 -16.75
C LEU A 376 2.47 22.10 -17.77
N ALA A 377 1.74 23.09 -18.25
CA ALA A 377 2.27 24.16 -19.08
C ALA A 377 1.90 25.55 -18.55
N VAL A 378 2.72 26.54 -18.88
CA VAL A 378 2.46 27.96 -18.61
C VAL A 378 2.46 28.71 -19.93
N LEU A 379 1.37 29.43 -20.20
CA LEU A 379 1.23 30.32 -21.34
C LEU A 379 1.28 31.78 -20.87
N ASP A 380 1.84 32.65 -21.70
CA ASP A 380 1.74 34.11 -21.52
C ASP A 380 0.35 34.64 -21.92
N LYS A 381 0.14 35.95 -21.76
CA LYS A 381 -1.13 36.63 -22.10
C LYS A 381 -1.55 36.50 -23.57
N ASP A 382 -0.61 36.15 -24.46
CA ASP A 382 -0.86 35.99 -25.91
C ASP A 382 -1.05 34.51 -26.27
N GLY A 383 -1.09 33.61 -25.27
CA GLY A 383 -1.28 32.17 -25.42
C GLY A 383 -0.02 31.41 -25.84
N LYS A 384 1.16 32.04 -25.77
CA LYS A 384 2.42 31.36 -26.11
C LYS A 384 2.94 30.61 -24.90
N GLU A 385 3.30 29.34 -25.09
CA GLU A 385 3.97 28.52 -24.08
C GLU A 385 5.34 29.09 -23.72
N ILE A 386 5.56 29.35 -22.44
CA ILE A 386 6.83 29.87 -21.89
C ILE A 386 7.54 28.88 -20.96
N ALA A 387 6.82 27.89 -20.43
CA ALA A 387 7.38 26.80 -19.64
C ALA A 387 6.46 25.57 -19.71
N LYS A 388 7.03 24.37 -19.56
CA LYS A 388 6.28 23.14 -19.34
C LYS A 388 7.10 22.08 -18.61
N ASN A 389 6.40 21.14 -18.00
CA ASN A 389 6.94 19.90 -17.47
C ASN A 389 5.83 18.84 -17.49
N ASP A 390 6.19 17.60 -17.75
CA ASP A 390 5.34 16.42 -17.64
C ASP A 390 5.74 15.61 -16.41
N ASP A 391 7.03 15.25 -16.30
CA ASP A 391 7.52 14.47 -15.16
C ASP A 391 8.60 15.23 -14.37
N ILE A 392 8.54 15.17 -13.04
CA ILE A 392 9.66 15.56 -12.17
C ILE A 392 10.88 14.68 -12.48
N GLN A 393 10.67 13.38 -12.62
CA GLN A 393 11.69 12.38 -12.99
C GLN A 393 11.01 11.07 -13.41
N ASN A 394 11.74 10.17 -14.07
CA ASN A 394 11.24 8.85 -14.46
C ASN A 394 10.56 8.12 -13.28
N GLY A 395 9.28 7.78 -13.46
CA GLY A 395 8.47 7.07 -12.47
C GLY A 395 7.81 7.98 -11.41
N LEU A 396 7.94 9.30 -11.51
CA LEU A 396 7.16 10.29 -10.76
C LEU A 396 6.44 11.20 -11.75
N THR A 397 5.19 10.85 -12.07
CA THR A 397 4.32 11.50 -13.07
C THR A 397 3.75 12.85 -12.64
N ASP A 398 4.17 13.34 -11.48
CA ASP A 398 3.85 14.68 -11.03
C ASP A 398 4.74 15.69 -11.74
N SER A 399 4.15 16.79 -12.21
CA SER A 399 4.86 17.90 -12.83
C SER A 399 5.33 18.94 -11.79
N LYS A 400 6.53 19.49 -12.00
CA LYS A 400 7.04 20.65 -11.25
C LYS A 400 7.87 21.55 -12.14
N LEU A 401 7.58 22.85 -12.11
CA LEU A 401 8.37 23.83 -12.86
C LEU A 401 8.44 25.18 -12.14
N ALA A 402 9.39 26.00 -12.58
CA ALA A 402 9.45 27.41 -12.21
C ALA A 402 9.58 28.26 -13.47
N PHE A 403 8.94 29.42 -13.48
CA PHE A 403 9.13 30.41 -14.55
C PHE A 403 9.37 31.81 -13.96
N THR A 404 10.12 32.62 -14.70
CA THR A 404 10.28 34.05 -14.41
C THR A 404 9.37 34.84 -15.31
N ALA A 405 8.47 35.65 -14.75
CA ALA A 405 7.54 36.46 -15.50
C ALA A 405 8.29 37.50 -16.37
N PRO A 406 8.24 37.43 -17.71
CA PRO A 406 8.95 38.38 -18.58
C PRO A 406 8.37 39.80 -18.54
N GLU A 407 7.10 39.93 -18.18
CA GLU A 407 6.35 41.18 -18.11
C GLU A 407 5.23 41.11 -17.06
N ASP A 408 4.65 42.26 -16.72
CA ASP A 408 3.48 42.33 -15.85
C ASP A 408 2.26 41.77 -16.61
N GLY A 409 1.49 40.88 -15.98
CA GLY A 409 0.28 40.38 -16.62
C GLY A 409 -0.31 39.12 -16.00
N THR A 410 -1.26 38.55 -16.74
CA THR A 410 -1.88 37.27 -16.44
C THR A 410 -1.16 36.17 -17.22
N TYR A 411 -0.88 35.07 -16.54
CA TYR A 411 -0.30 33.85 -17.08
C TYR A 411 -1.31 32.71 -16.92
N HIS A 412 -1.39 31.83 -17.92
CA HIS A 412 -2.34 30.73 -17.96
C HIS A 412 -1.61 29.43 -17.65
N VAL A 413 -1.96 28.79 -16.53
CA VAL A 413 -1.45 27.50 -16.11
C VAL A 413 -2.38 26.43 -16.64
N VAL A 414 -1.88 25.60 -17.54
CA VAL A 414 -2.64 24.56 -18.22
C VAL A 414 -2.25 23.20 -17.66
N ILE A 415 -3.24 22.41 -17.26
CA ILE A 415 -3.10 21.08 -16.66
C ILE A 415 -3.95 20.10 -17.45
N LYS A 416 -3.40 18.93 -17.76
CA LYS A 416 -4.12 17.82 -18.39
C LYS A 416 -3.46 16.47 -18.06
N ASP A 417 -4.17 15.40 -18.39
CA ASP A 417 -3.65 14.03 -18.38
C ASP A 417 -2.92 13.70 -19.70
N ARG A 418 -1.93 12.80 -19.65
CA ARG A 418 -1.03 12.47 -20.77
C ARG A 418 -1.46 11.29 -21.62
#